data_AF-A0A9P0MWB3-F1
#
_entry.id   AF-A0A9P0MWB3-F1
#
_cell.length_a   1.000
_cell.length_b   1.000
_cell.length_c   1.000
_cell.angle_alpha   90.00
_cell.angle_beta   90.00
_cell.angle_gamma   90.00
#
_symmetry.space_group_name_H-M   'P 1'
#
loop_
_entity.id
_entity.type
_entity.pdbx_description
1 polymer ?
#
loop_
_entity_poly.entity_id
_entity_poly.type
_entity_poly.pdbx_seq_one_letter_code
_entity_poly.pdbx_strand_id
1 'polypeptide(L)'
;MMSNPVIVNILTSEITTFKDVKEITIGRNTASSIDIPSPVISRTQCAIILNENNEWFLTDLSRHHSTLLNNNPLQGTSHILKSGDKISFLHYKDGEYIFYYSLSNVPNPAKKRKLETQTDCTVDILTPNPADVTNSDQILSQNNVIAELNRELALLKEKYDLALEEIDNQRRVNETVSHKLNILMTESNDTVSSLQKEKESLNNKLKEEEIAKEKMMNEIQELNELLKESELEQIRLNEECKCKELSSDNNCKQDDEPNASKEEIDSEETVTTVAALQKLVEIVEIKWNEQEMENMREQLKVRDEKITDLALEAEKYQSQIIETLDREMLCSICNDIIYEATALNCRHTFCRFCLIEWKKKKKECPVCRTKIKTETRPLVIDSFIDKLADTIGGELKTRRLEVKEERTAKSPRGGSSSSSRAPYNRNNRNNRRTRGNFNTISSAMSIL
;
A
#
# COMPACT_ATOMS: atom_id res chain seq x y z
N MET A 1 -19.16 -35.36 -31.27
CA MET A 1 -18.43 -34.10 -31.50
C MET A 1 -17.86 -33.69 -30.16
N MET A 2 -16.53 -33.54 -30.05
CA MET A 2 -15.91 -33.11 -28.79
C MET A 2 -16.45 -31.72 -28.44
N SER A 3 -17.05 -31.59 -27.27
CA SER A 3 -17.50 -30.31 -26.74
C SER A 3 -16.27 -29.49 -26.37
N ASN A 4 -16.15 -28.27 -26.91
CA ASN A 4 -15.03 -27.37 -26.60
C ASN A 4 -15.34 -26.68 -25.28
N PRO A 5 -14.72 -27.11 -24.16
CA PRO A 5 -15.02 -26.53 -22.86
C PRO A 5 -14.59 -25.07 -22.82
N VAL A 6 -15.32 -24.30 -22.02
CA VAL A 6 -15.12 -22.88 -21.83
C VAL A 6 -14.97 -22.60 -20.35
N ILE A 7 -13.96 -21.82 -20.01
CA ILE A 7 -13.75 -21.33 -18.66
C ILE A 7 -13.85 -19.80 -18.70
N VAL A 8 -14.73 -19.25 -17.87
CA VAL A 8 -14.97 -17.81 -17.76
C VAL A 8 -14.39 -17.32 -16.44
N ASN A 9 -13.48 -16.36 -16.51
CA ASN A 9 -13.00 -15.65 -15.32
C ASN A 9 -14.07 -14.63 -14.88
N ILE A 10 -14.57 -14.76 -13.66
CA ILE A 10 -15.64 -13.90 -13.15
C ILE A 10 -15.17 -12.45 -12.97
N LEU A 11 -13.92 -12.25 -12.53
CA LEU A 11 -13.37 -10.94 -12.23
C LEU A 11 -13.09 -10.14 -13.50
N THR A 12 -12.47 -10.76 -14.50
CA THR A 12 -12.06 -10.09 -15.75
C THR A 12 -13.11 -10.20 -16.85
N SER A 13 -14.13 -11.03 -16.67
CA SER A 13 -15.08 -11.44 -17.73
C SER A 13 -14.40 -12.06 -18.95
N GLU A 14 -13.16 -12.55 -18.80
CA GLU A 14 -12.40 -13.18 -19.86
C GLU A 14 -12.92 -14.60 -20.12
N ILE A 15 -13.19 -14.91 -21.39
CA ILE A 15 -13.73 -16.20 -21.82
C ILE A 15 -12.62 -16.98 -22.53
N THR A 16 -12.14 -18.04 -21.89
CA THR A 16 -11.12 -18.92 -22.47
C THR A 16 -11.78 -20.17 -23.03
N THR A 17 -11.63 -20.40 -24.34
CA THR A 17 -12.18 -21.59 -25.01
C THR A 17 -11.05 -22.55 -25.36
N PHE A 18 -11.19 -23.81 -25.01
CA PHE A 18 -10.19 -24.84 -25.33
C PHE A 18 -10.72 -25.76 -26.42
N LYS A 19 -9.94 -25.94 -27.49
CA LYS A 19 -10.30 -26.78 -28.65
C LYS A 19 -9.46 -28.05 -28.64
N ASP A 20 -10.13 -29.19 -28.86
CA ASP A 20 -9.48 -30.51 -29.01
C ASP A 20 -8.56 -30.91 -27.83
N VAL A 21 -8.84 -30.41 -26.62
CA VAL A 21 -8.10 -30.74 -25.41
C VAL A 21 -8.76 -31.88 -24.63
N LYS A 22 -7.93 -32.72 -24.01
CA LYS A 22 -8.37 -33.76 -23.05
C LYS A 22 -8.09 -33.37 -21.59
N GLU A 23 -7.25 -32.37 -21.38
CA GLU A 23 -6.83 -31.91 -20.05
C GLU A 23 -6.64 -30.39 -20.08
N ILE A 24 -7.14 -29.72 -19.05
CA ILE A 24 -6.95 -28.29 -18.80
C ILE A 24 -6.37 -28.15 -17.40
N THR A 25 -5.18 -27.55 -17.29
CA THR A 25 -4.51 -27.34 -16.00
C THR A 25 -4.60 -25.89 -15.57
N ILE A 26 -4.85 -25.67 -14.28
CA ILE A 26 -4.92 -24.33 -13.68
C ILE A 26 -3.87 -24.27 -12.58
N GLY A 27 -3.03 -23.23 -12.58
CA GLY A 27 -1.97 -23.09 -11.58
C GLY A 27 -1.06 -21.89 -11.82
N ARG A 28 -0.06 -21.75 -10.94
CA ARG A 28 0.95 -20.67 -10.99
C ARG A 28 2.05 -20.90 -12.02
N ASN A 29 2.09 -22.08 -12.65
CA ASN A 29 3.10 -22.38 -13.65
C ASN A 29 2.70 -21.71 -14.97
N THR A 30 3.63 -21.02 -15.61
CA THR A 30 3.42 -20.41 -16.94
C THR A 30 3.13 -21.45 -18.03
N ALA A 31 3.40 -22.72 -17.77
CA ALA A 31 3.06 -23.84 -18.65
C ALA A 31 1.63 -24.39 -18.42
N SER A 32 0.87 -23.88 -17.45
CA SER A 32 -0.53 -24.27 -17.22
C SER A 32 -1.46 -23.66 -18.25
N SER A 33 -2.58 -24.34 -18.53
CA SER A 33 -3.60 -23.86 -19.48
C SER A 33 -4.25 -22.55 -19.05
N ILE A 34 -4.36 -22.32 -17.74
CA ILE A 34 -4.70 -21.04 -17.12
C ILE A 34 -3.61 -20.71 -16.12
N ASP A 35 -2.83 -19.66 -16.41
CA ASP A 35 -1.77 -19.15 -15.55
C ASP A 35 -2.33 -18.15 -14.54
N ILE A 36 -2.10 -18.43 -13.26
CA ILE A 36 -2.46 -17.57 -12.14
C ILE A 36 -1.17 -17.18 -11.41
N PRO A 37 -0.55 -16.02 -11.71
CA PRO A 37 0.76 -15.64 -11.18
C PRO A 37 0.69 -15.14 -9.73
N SER A 38 0.17 -15.97 -8.83
CA SER A 38 0.02 -15.69 -7.40
C SER A 38 0.81 -16.70 -6.56
N PRO A 39 1.63 -16.25 -5.58
CA PRO A 39 2.40 -17.15 -4.72
C PRO A 39 1.52 -18.05 -3.83
N VAL A 40 0.25 -17.69 -3.65
CA VAL A 40 -0.74 -18.43 -2.84
C VAL A 40 -1.33 -19.63 -3.60
N ILE A 41 -1.21 -19.64 -4.93
CA ILE A 41 -1.66 -20.73 -5.81
C ILE A 41 -0.52 -21.73 -6.04
N SER A 42 -0.84 -23.03 -5.99
CA SER A 42 0.14 -24.08 -6.28
C SER A 42 0.61 -24.02 -7.74
N ARG A 43 1.81 -24.53 -8.04
CA ARG A 43 2.34 -24.57 -9.42
C ARG A 43 1.35 -25.25 -10.39
N THR A 44 0.72 -26.33 -9.95
CA THR A 44 -0.41 -26.99 -10.61
C THR A 44 -1.48 -27.19 -9.53
N GLN A 45 -2.48 -26.32 -9.51
CA GLN A 45 -3.47 -26.27 -8.44
C GLN A 45 -4.57 -27.29 -8.67
N CYS A 46 -5.14 -27.33 -9.88
CA CYS A 46 -6.13 -28.33 -10.25
C CYS A 46 -6.03 -28.67 -11.74
N ALA A 47 -6.60 -29.83 -12.10
CA ALA A 47 -6.74 -30.27 -13.47
C ALA A 47 -8.19 -30.64 -13.76
N ILE A 48 -8.65 -30.27 -14.96
CA ILE A 48 -9.95 -30.61 -15.51
C ILE A 48 -9.71 -31.59 -16.65
N ILE A 49 -10.11 -32.85 -16.45
CA ILE A 49 -9.77 -33.96 -17.34
C ILE A 49 -11.04 -34.55 -17.95
N LEU A 50 -11.01 -34.80 -19.27
CA LEU A 50 -12.10 -35.43 -20.00
C LEU A 50 -11.95 -36.95 -19.95
N ASN A 51 -12.97 -37.64 -19.45
CA ASN A 51 -13.00 -39.11 -19.40
C ASN A 51 -13.54 -39.72 -20.71
N GLU A 52 -13.39 -41.04 -20.88
CA GLU A 52 -13.89 -41.83 -22.02
C GLU A 52 -15.41 -41.69 -22.26
N ASN A 53 -16.16 -41.36 -21.20
CA ASN A 53 -17.60 -41.09 -21.25
C ASN A 53 -17.98 -39.67 -21.71
N ASN A 54 -17.02 -38.85 -22.16
CA ASN A 54 -17.19 -37.42 -22.49
C ASN A 54 -17.65 -36.54 -21.31
N GLU A 55 -17.28 -36.91 -20.08
CA GLU A 55 -17.56 -36.14 -18.87
C GLU A 55 -16.28 -35.47 -18.35
N TRP A 56 -16.41 -34.24 -17.87
CA TRP A 56 -15.30 -33.45 -17.34
C TRP A 56 -15.19 -33.62 -15.82
N PHE A 57 -14.00 -33.97 -15.34
CA PHE A 57 -13.72 -34.16 -13.92
C PHE A 57 -12.73 -33.12 -13.43
N LEU A 58 -13.05 -32.46 -12.32
CA LEU A 58 -12.15 -31.60 -11.58
C LEU A 58 -11.41 -32.41 -10.52
N THR A 59 -10.08 -32.33 -10.56
CA THR A 59 -9.17 -32.98 -9.62
C THR A 59 -8.29 -31.93 -8.94
N ASP A 60 -8.24 -31.94 -7.61
CA ASP A 60 -7.33 -31.10 -6.85
C ASP A 60 -5.92 -31.72 -6.86
N LEU A 61 -4.94 -30.97 -7.35
CA LEU A 61 -3.53 -31.37 -7.39
C LEU A 61 -2.69 -30.58 -6.37
N SER A 62 -3.33 -29.72 -5.57
CA SER A 62 -2.66 -28.93 -4.55
C SER A 62 -2.31 -29.77 -3.32
N ARG A 63 -1.19 -29.42 -2.68
CA ARG A 63 -0.71 -30.11 -1.47
C ARG A 63 -1.63 -29.97 -0.25
N HIS A 64 -2.49 -28.95 -0.25
CA HIS A 64 -3.34 -28.59 0.90
C HIS A 64 -4.85 -28.71 0.60
N HIS A 65 -5.22 -29.33 -0.52
CA HIS A 65 -6.62 -29.46 -0.96
C HIS A 65 -7.39 -28.11 -0.94
N SER A 66 -6.76 -27.07 -1.49
CA SER A 66 -7.27 -25.70 -1.42
C SER A 66 -8.20 -25.34 -2.57
N THR A 67 -8.58 -26.29 -3.44
CA THR A 67 -9.53 -26.09 -4.53
C THR A 67 -10.98 -26.28 -4.05
N LEU A 68 -11.82 -25.30 -4.34
CA LEU A 68 -13.22 -25.25 -3.94
C LEU A 68 -14.10 -25.34 -5.20
N LEU A 69 -15.14 -26.17 -5.14
CA LEU A 69 -16.20 -26.25 -6.14
C LEU A 69 -17.50 -25.72 -5.54
N ASN A 70 -18.09 -24.71 -6.15
CA ASN A 70 -19.28 -24.01 -5.65
C ASN A 70 -19.11 -23.58 -4.18
N ASN A 71 -17.92 -23.06 -3.85
CA ASN A 71 -17.49 -22.67 -2.50
C ASN A 71 -17.37 -23.79 -1.45
N ASN A 72 -17.45 -25.05 -1.86
CA ASN A 72 -17.25 -26.20 -0.98
C ASN A 72 -15.93 -26.91 -1.32
N PRO A 73 -15.16 -27.40 -0.33
CA PRO A 73 -14.01 -28.26 -0.59
C PRO A 73 -14.42 -29.51 -1.36
N LEU A 74 -13.57 -29.96 -2.28
CA LEU A 74 -13.81 -31.17 -3.05
C LEU A 74 -13.89 -32.39 -2.11
N GLN A 75 -15.01 -33.10 -2.14
CA GLN A 75 -15.20 -34.33 -1.38
C GLN A 75 -14.63 -35.51 -2.20
N GLY A 76 -13.37 -35.87 -1.96
CA GLY A 76 -12.70 -37.00 -2.62
C GLY A 76 -11.61 -36.58 -3.61
N THR A 77 -11.16 -37.53 -4.45
CA THR A 77 -10.04 -37.31 -5.37
C THR A 77 -10.45 -36.63 -6.68
N SER A 78 -11.71 -36.73 -7.11
CA SER A 78 -12.19 -36.09 -8.34
C SER A 78 -13.71 -35.86 -8.28
N HIS A 79 -14.21 -34.80 -8.93
CA HIS A 79 -15.63 -34.45 -8.97
C HIS A 79 -16.09 -34.12 -10.39
N ILE A 80 -17.28 -34.57 -10.78
CA ILE A 80 -17.85 -34.29 -12.11
C ILE A 80 -18.26 -32.81 -12.19
N LEU A 81 -17.82 -32.11 -13.24
CA LEU A 81 -18.19 -30.72 -13.50
C LEU A 81 -19.44 -30.62 -14.37
N LYS A 82 -20.33 -29.70 -14.03
CA LYS A 82 -21.50 -29.30 -14.81
C LYS A 82 -21.32 -27.88 -15.34
N SER A 83 -22.04 -27.54 -16.42
CA SER A 83 -22.07 -26.16 -16.92
C SER A 83 -22.65 -25.21 -15.88
N GLY A 84 -21.91 -24.14 -15.57
CA GLY A 84 -22.24 -23.19 -14.52
C GLY A 84 -21.55 -23.46 -13.18
N ASP A 85 -20.76 -24.53 -13.05
CA ASP A 85 -20.02 -24.81 -11.82
C ASP A 85 -18.89 -23.80 -11.62
N LYS A 86 -18.79 -23.29 -10.38
CA LYS A 86 -17.82 -22.30 -9.95
C LYS A 86 -16.61 -22.96 -9.31
N ILE A 87 -15.42 -22.64 -9.79
CA ILE A 87 -14.12 -23.10 -9.29
C ILE A 87 -13.43 -21.92 -8.60
N SER A 88 -13.08 -22.06 -7.33
CA SER A 88 -12.40 -21.04 -6.52
C SER A 88 -11.31 -21.66 -5.63
N PHE A 89 -10.52 -20.84 -4.93
CA PHE A 89 -9.38 -21.32 -4.14
C PHE A 89 -9.33 -20.67 -2.74
N LEU A 90 -9.09 -21.48 -1.70
CA LEU A 90 -9.31 -21.16 -0.27
C LEU A 90 -8.58 -19.90 0.27
N HIS A 91 -7.55 -19.42 -0.42
CA HIS A 91 -6.79 -18.23 -0.04
C HIS A 91 -6.49 -17.28 -1.22
N TYR A 92 -7.20 -17.44 -2.33
CA TYR A 92 -7.05 -16.60 -3.53
C TYR A 92 -8.42 -16.12 -3.98
N LYS A 93 -8.78 -14.90 -3.56
CA LYS A 93 -10.08 -14.28 -3.81
C LYS A 93 -10.19 -13.62 -5.19
N ASP A 94 -9.07 -13.46 -5.89
CA ASP A 94 -8.98 -12.77 -7.17
C ASP A 94 -9.20 -13.72 -8.37
N GLY A 95 -9.33 -15.03 -8.14
CA GLY A 95 -9.52 -16.03 -9.20
C GLY A 95 -10.71 -16.92 -8.95
N GLU A 96 -11.87 -16.48 -9.42
CA GLU A 96 -13.07 -17.31 -9.50
C GLU A 96 -13.38 -17.59 -10.97
N TYR A 97 -13.59 -18.86 -11.29
CA TYR A 97 -13.79 -19.33 -12.65
C TYR A 97 -15.11 -20.08 -12.75
N ILE A 98 -15.81 -19.97 -13.89
CA ILE A 98 -17.02 -20.75 -14.17
C ILE A 98 -16.75 -21.67 -15.35
N PHE A 99 -17.05 -22.95 -15.18
CA PHE A 99 -16.90 -23.96 -16.22
C PHE A 99 -18.18 -24.12 -17.04
N TYR A 100 -18.03 -24.24 -18.37
CA TYR A 100 -19.11 -24.55 -19.30
C TYR A 100 -18.66 -25.59 -20.32
N TYR A 101 -19.58 -26.46 -20.76
CA TYR A 101 -19.27 -27.47 -21.78
C TYR A 101 -19.03 -26.89 -23.18
N SER A 102 -19.59 -25.72 -23.46
CA SER A 102 -19.50 -25.05 -24.76
C SER A 102 -19.80 -23.56 -24.61
N LEU A 103 -19.32 -22.76 -25.56
CA LEU A 103 -19.64 -21.32 -25.69
C LEU A 103 -21.15 -21.05 -25.76
N SER A 104 -21.95 -22.00 -26.27
CA SER A 104 -23.41 -21.90 -26.29
C SER A 104 -24.06 -21.92 -24.91
N ASN A 105 -23.38 -22.47 -23.90
CA ASN A 105 -23.86 -22.55 -22.52
C ASN A 105 -23.49 -21.32 -21.69
N VAL A 106 -22.58 -20.48 -22.20
CA VAL A 106 -22.24 -19.21 -21.55
C VAL A 106 -23.42 -18.24 -21.74
N PRO A 107 -24.00 -17.70 -20.65
CA PRO A 107 -25.06 -16.69 -20.75
C PRO A 107 -24.56 -15.49 -21.57
N ASN A 108 -25.18 -15.23 -22.71
CA ASN A 108 -24.75 -14.16 -23.60
C ASN A 108 -25.24 -12.80 -23.05
N PRO A 109 -24.36 -11.83 -22.72
CA PRO A 109 -24.80 -10.55 -22.16
C PRO A 109 -25.64 -9.69 -23.13
N ALA A 110 -25.71 -10.03 -24.42
CA ALA A 110 -26.28 -9.17 -25.46
C ALA A 110 -27.51 -9.73 -26.23
N LYS A 111 -28.20 -10.77 -25.77
CA LYS A 111 -29.44 -11.25 -26.44
C LYS A 111 -30.60 -11.45 -25.48
N LYS A 112 -31.36 -10.38 -25.24
CA LYS A 112 -32.81 -10.50 -25.06
C LYS A 112 -33.39 -11.09 -26.35
N ARG A 113 -33.87 -12.33 -26.29
CA ARG A 113 -34.75 -12.98 -27.27
C ARG A 113 -35.56 -14.00 -26.48
N LYS A 114 -36.81 -14.30 -26.80
CA LYS A 114 -37.90 -13.68 -27.56
C LYS A 114 -39.08 -14.56 -27.14
N LEU A 115 -40.21 -13.96 -26.76
CA LEU A 115 -41.39 -14.70 -26.31
C LEU A 115 -41.76 -15.75 -27.37
N GLU A 116 -41.67 -17.04 -27.02
CA GLU A 116 -42.31 -18.11 -27.80
C GLU A 116 -43.80 -18.03 -27.49
N THR A 117 -44.55 -17.49 -28.45
CA THR A 117 -45.97 -17.77 -28.58
C THR A 117 -46.12 -19.24 -28.96
N GLN A 118 -46.44 -20.08 -27.97
CA GLN A 118 -47.17 -21.32 -28.20
C GLN A 118 -48.59 -21.16 -27.65
N THR A 119 -49.50 -21.02 -28.62
CA THR A 119 -50.91 -21.37 -28.51
C THR A 119 -51.04 -22.83 -28.11
N ASP A 120 -51.82 -23.12 -27.06
CA ASP A 120 -52.99 -23.99 -27.13
C ASP A 120 -53.51 -24.29 -25.73
N CYS A 121 -54.67 -23.70 -25.41
CA CYS A 121 -55.68 -24.24 -24.50
C CYS A 121 -57.01 -23.66 -24.96
N THR A 122 -57.66 -24.32 -25.91
CA THR A 122 -59.09 -24.13 -26.19
C THR A 122 -59.86 -24.54 -24.94
N VAL A 123 -60.40 -23.56 -24.20
CA VAL A 123 -61.42 -23.80 -23.19
C VAL A 123 -62.76 -23.42 -23.82
N ASP A 124 -63.65 -24.40 -23.91
CA ASP A 124 -65.00 -24.30 -24.45
C ASP A 124 -65.76 -23.11 -23.84
N ILE A 125 -66.10 -22.12 -24.67
CA ILE A 125 -67.03 -21.06 -24.32
C ILE A 125 -68.43 -21.58 -24.60
N LEU A 126 -69.11 -22.04 -23.55
CA LEU A 126 -70.58 -22.02 -23.52
C LEU A 126 -71.02 -20.55 -23.61
N THR A 127 -71.86 -20.26 -24.61
CA THR A 127 -72.41 -18.93 -24.92
C THR A 127 -73.10 -18.30 -23.71
N PRO A 128 -72.76 -17.06 -23.30
CA PRO A 128 -73.55 -16.33 -22.31
C PRO A 128 -74.72 -15.56 -22.95
N ASN A 129 -75.79 -15.49 -22.17
CA ASN A 129 -77.06 -14.83 -22.45
C ASN A 129 -76.89 -13.29 -22.61
N PRO A 130 -77.72 -12.58 -23.43
CA PRO A 130 -77.48 -11.17 -23.80
C PRO A 130 -77.69 -10.09 -22.71
N ALA A 131 -77.75 -10.43 -21.42
CA ALA A 131 -78.18 -9.51 -20.36
C ALA A 131 -77.06 -8.94 -19.46
N ASP A 132 -75.80 -9.38 -19.59
CA ASP A 132 -74.69 -8.98 -18.68
C ASP A 132 -73.65 -8.02 -19.27
N VAL A 133 -73.95 -7.42 -20.43
CA VAL A 133 -72.96 -6.73 -21.28
C VAL A 133 -72.38 -5.44 -20.65
N THR A 134 -73.02 -4.85 -19.63
CA THR A 134 -72.53 -3.58 -19.04
C THR A 134 -71.54 -3.74 -17.88
N ASN A 135 -71.48 -4.90 -17.21
CA ASN A 135 -70.58 -5.13 -16.06
C ASN A 135 -69.27 -5.85 -16.46
N SER A 136 -69.31 -6.65 -17.53
CA SER A 136 -68.16 -7.43 -18.01
C SER A 136 -67.05 -6.55 -18.59
N ASP A 137 -67.39 -5.52 -19.37
CA ASP A 137 -66.40 -4.62 -20.00
C ASP A 137 -65.64 -3.77 -18.97
N GLN A 138 -66.30 -3.39 -17.88
CA GLN A 138 -65.69 -2.60 -16.81
C GLN A 138 -64.71 -3.43 -15.99
N ILE A 139 -65.07 -4.68 -15.69
CA ILE A 139 -64.21 -5.68 -15.03
C ILE A 139 -63.02 -6.06 -15.93
N LEU A 140 -63.24 -6.24 -17.23
CA LEU A 140 -62.17 -6.53 -18.19
C LEU A 140 -61.19 -5.36 -18.29
N SER A 141 -61.68 -4.11 -18.30
CA SER A 141 -60.81 -2.92 -18.28
C SER A 141 -60.00 -2.78 -16.99
N GLN A 142 -60.60 -3.07 -15.82
CA GLN A 142 -59.90 -3.04 -14.54
C GLN A 142 -58.85 -4.15 -14.44
N ASN A 143 -59.16 -5.35 -14.91
CA ASN A 143 -58.21 -6.47 -14.96
C ASN A 143 -57.04 -6.18 -15.90
N ASN A 144 -57.27 -5.48 -17.02
CA ASN A 144 -56.21 -5.04 -17.92
C ASN A 144 -55.29 -4.00 -17.27
N VAL A 145 -55.84 -3.03 -16.52
CA VAL A 145 -55.05 -2.04 -15.75
C VAL A 145 -54.23 -2.71 -14.66
N ILE A 146 -54.79 -3.69 -13.93
CA ILE A 146 -54.08 -4.45 -12.91
C ILE A 146 -52.94 -5.27 -13.54
N ALA A 147 -53.18 -5.89 -14.70
CA ALA A 147 -52.15 -6.63 -15.43
C ALA A 147 -51.00 -5.72 -15.90
N GLU A 148 -51.31 -4.50 -16.35
CA GLU A 148 -50.30 -3.50 -16.71
C GLU A 148 -49.49 -3.05 -15.48
N LEU A 149 -50.15 -2.72 -14.37
CA LEU A 149 -49.50 -2.29 -13.14
C LEU A 149 -48.59 -3.39 -12.57
N ASN A 150 -49.01 -4.66 -12.66
CA ASN A 150 -48.21 -5.81 -12.27
C ASN A 150 -46.98 -5.99 -13.17
N ARG A 151 -47.09 -5.73 -14.48
CA ARG A 151 -45.94 -5.72 -15.39
C ARG A 151 -44.95 -4.61 -15.08
N GLU A 152 -45.43 -3.39 -14.80
CA GLU A 152 -44.58 -2.28 -14.39
C GLU A 152 -43.87 -2.56 -13.05
N LEU A 153 -44.58 -3.15 -12.06
CA LEU A 153 -43.99 -3.57 -10.80
C LEU A 153 -42.90 -4.63 -10.98
N ALA A 154 -43.11 -5.60 -11.89
CA ALA A 154 -42.11 -6.61 -12.20
C ALA A 154 -40.84 -5.99 -12.82
N LEU A 155 -41.00 -5.08 -13.78
CA LEU A 155 -39.90 -4.35 -14.40
C LEU A 155 -39.15 -3.45 -13.40
N LEU A 156 -39.87 -2.85 -12.46
CA LEU A 156 -39.27 -2.01 -11.43
C LEU A 156 -38.46 -2.84 -10.43
N LYS A 157 -38.96 -4.03 -10.05
CA LYS A 157 -38.22 -4.99 -9.22
C LYS A 157 -36.93 -5.45 -9.90
N GLU A 158 -37.00 -5.86 -11.18
CA GLU A 158 -35.82 -6.26 -11.95
C GLU A 158 -34.75 -5.14 -11.99
N LYS A 159 -35.17 -3.89 -12.21
CA LYS A 159 -34.25 -2.73 -12.18
C LYS A 159 -33.66 -2.48 -10.79
N TYR A 160 -34.44 -2.69 -9.74
CA TYR A 160 -33.97 -2.55 -8.36
C TYR A 160 -32.94 -3.62 -8.00
N ASP A 161 -33.17 -4.87 -8.41
CA ASP A 161 -32.26 -5.98 -8.18
C ASP A 161 -30.92 -5.77 -8.91
N LEU A 162 -30.97 -5.32 -10.18
CA LEU A 162 -29.76 -4.95 -10.93
C LEU A 162 -29.00 -3.78 -10.29
N ALA A 163 -29.71 -2.80 -9.74
CA ALA A 163 -29.08 -1.68 -9.04
C ALA A 163 -28.42 -2.12 -7.72
N LEU A 164 -29.01 -3.08 -7.00
CA LEU A 164 -28.40 -3.67 -5.81
C LEU A 164 -27.14 -4.47 -6.16
N GLU A 165 -27.18 -5.25 -7.23
CA GLU A 165 -26.03 -6.02 -7.71
C GLU A 165 -24.87 -5.10 -8.12
N GLU A 166 -25.16 -3.99 -8.82
CA GLU A 166 -24.17 -2.97 -9.17
C GLU A 166 -23.55 -2.33 -7.91
N ILE A 167 -24.36 -1.98 -6.91
CA ILE A 167 -23.88 -1.42 -5.64
C ILE A 167 -22.95 -2.42 -4.92
N ASP A 168 -23.29 -3.71 -4.92
CA ASP A 168 -22.47 -4.74 -4.29
C ASP A 168 -21.19 -5.04 -5.07
N ASN A 169 -21.22 -4.98 -6.39
CA ASN A 169 -20.02 -5.05 -7.23
C ASN A 169 -19.08 -3.88 -6.94
N GLN A 170 -19.63 -2.66 -6.89
CA GLN A 170 -18.86 -1.45 -6.61
C GLN A 170 -18.27 -1.46 -5.19
N ARG A 171 -19.01 -2.01 -4.21
CA ARG A 171 -18.52 -2.26 -2.86
C ARG A 171 -17.34 -3.23 -2.86
N ARG A 172 -17.46 -4.37 -3.55
CA ARG A 172 -16.38 -5.36 -3.68
C ARG A 172 -15.12 -4.76 -4.31
N VAL A 173 -15.26 -4.00 -5.40
CA VAL A 173 -14.13 -3.30 -6.03
C VAL A 173 -13.46 -2.33 -5.05
N ASN A 174 -14.24 -1.52 -4.33
CA ASN A 174 -13.70 -0.59 -3.34
C ASN A 174 -12.99 -1.30 -2.18
N GLU A 175 -13.52 -2.44 -1.72
CA GLU A 175 -12.89 -3.27 -0.69
C GLU A 175 -11.55 -3.84 -1.18
N THR A 176 -11.49 -4.37 -2.41
CA THR A 176 -10.25 -4.87 -3.01
C THR A 176 -9.21 -3.76 -3.18
N VAL A 177 -9.61 -2.61 -3.72
CA VAL A 177 -8.71 -1.45 -3.87
C VAL A 177 -8.21 -0.98 -2.51
N SER A 178 -9.09 -0.86 -1.52
CA SER A 178 -8.71 -0.47 -0.15
C SER A 178 -7.75 -1.48 0.48
N HIS A 179 -7.97 -2.78 0.27
CA HIS A 179 -7.08 -3.82 0.79
C HIS A 179 -5.70 -3.77 0.12
N LYS A 180 -5.66 -3.64 -1.20
CA LYS A 180 -4.40 -3.56 -1.96
C LYS A 180 -3.61 -2.30 -1.62
N LEU A 181 -4.29 -1.17 -1.43
CA LEU A 181 -3.67 0.06 -0.96
C LEU A 181 -3.06 -0.13 0.44
N ASN A 182 -3.77 -0.79 1.35
CA ASN A 182 -3.23 -1.07 2.69
C ASN A 182 -2.00 -1.98 2.63
N ILE A 183 -2.01 -3.03 1.82
CA ILE A 183 -0.84 -3.94 1.66
C ILE A 183 0.37 -3.17 1.14
N LEU A 184 0.22 -2.43 0.04
CA LEU A 184 1.31 -1.64 -0.54
C LEU A 184 1.85 -0.61 0.46
N MET A 185 0.96 0.00 1.24
CA MET A 185 1.37 0.96 2.28
C MET A 185 2.13 0.28 3.42
N THR A 186 1.69 -0.90 3.87
CA THR A 186 2.40 -1.66 4.91
C THR A 186 3.77 -2.12 4.41
N GLU A 187 3.87 -2.61 3.18
CA GLU A 187 5.15 -3.00 2.57
C GLU A 187 6.09 -1.79 2.43
N SER A 188 5.57 -0.64 1.99
CA SER A 188 6.35 0.59 1.91
C SER A 188 6.82 1.08 3.29
N ASN A 189 5.97 0.99 4.32
CA ASN A 189 6.35 1.39 5.68
C ASN A 189 7.36 0.43 6.30
N ASP A 190 7.20 -0.87 6.09
CA ASP A 190 8.11 -1.90 6.58
C ASP A 190 9.50 -1.77 5.93
N THR A 191 9.54 -1.49 4.62
CA THR A 191 10.80 -1.24 3.90
C THR A 191 11.49 0.02 4.40
N VAL A 192 10.77 1.13 4.59
CA VAL A 192 11.32 2.35 5.19
C VAL A 192 11.84 2.08 6.61
N SER A 193 11.08 1.37 7.44
CA SER A 193 11.51 1.03 8.81
C SER A 193 12.74 0.15 8.83
N SER A 194 12.83 -0.84 7.93
CA SER A 194 14.01 -1.69 7.80
C SER A 194 15.25 -0.89 7.39
N LEU A 195 15.09 0.02 6.42
CA LEU A 195 16.19 0.89 5.98
C LEU A 195 16.64 1.85 7.09
N GLN A 196 15.71 2.40 7.88
CA GLN A 196 16.03 3.24 9.02
C GLN A 196 16.84 2.50 10.09
N LYS A 197 16.43 1.27 10.45
CA LYS A 197 17.18 0.44 11.41
C LYS A 197 18.57 0.09 10.91
N GLU A 198 18.69 -0.23 9.63
CA GLU A 198 19.99 -0.53 9.01
C GLU A 198 20.90 0.71 8.99
N LYS A 199 20.35 1.88 8.65
CA LYS A 199 21.05 3.17 8.72
C LYS A 199 21.54 3.45 10.15
N GLU A 200 20.69 3.27 11.15
CA GLU A 200 21.06 3.51 12.55
C GLU A 200 22.16 2.54 13.02
N SER A 201 22.08 1.26 12.64
CA SER A 201 23.13 0.28 12.94
C SER A 201 24.47 0.66 12.30
N LEU A 202 24.46 1.07 11.02
CA LEU A 202 25.67 1.52 10.33
C LEU A 202 26.23 2.79 10.96
N ASN A 203 25.39 3.74 11.35
CA ASN A 203 25.81 4.97 12.00
C ASN A 203 26.46 4.71 13.37
N ASN A 204 25.93 3.76 14.14
CA ASN A 204 26.53 3.34 15.40
C ASN A 204 27.89 2.67 15.19
N LYS A 205 28.01 1.78 14.20
CA LYS A 205 29.30 1.17 13.84
C LYS A 205 30.33 2.21 13.39
N LEU A 206 29.90 3.19 12.58
CA LEU A 206 30.75 4.28 12.13
C LEU A 206 31.26 5.10 13.32
N LYS A 207 30.39 5.42 14.29
CA LYS A 207 30.79 6.11 15.53
C LYS A 207 31.75 5.29 16.38
N GLU A 208 31.53 3.98 16.50
CA GLU A 208 32.42 3.07 17.22
C GLU A 208 33.82 3.03 16.58
N GLU A 209 33.90 2.92 15.26
CA GLU A 209 35.15 2.98 14.49
C GLU A 209 35.82 4.37 14.59
N GLU A 210 35.05 5.46 14.54
CA GLU A 210 35.59 6.83 14.71
C GLU A 210 36.21 7.01 16.10
N ILE A 211 35.54 6.53 17.17
CA ILE A 211 36.08 6.53 18.53
C ILE A 211 37.33 5.64 18.64
N ALA A 212 37.34 4.47 17.99
CA ALA A 212 38.50 3.58 17.98
C ALA A 212 39.70 4.22 17.27
N LYS A 213 39.46 4.86 16.13
CA LYS A 213 40.48 5.61 15.37
C LYS A 213 41.04 6.77 16.20
N GLU A 214 40.20 7.53 16.90
CA GLU A 214 40.64 8.63 17.76
C GLU A 214 41.52 8.13 18.91
N LYS A 215 41.15 7.01 19.56
CA LYS A 215 42.00 6.37 20.59
C LYS A 215 43.35 5.94 20.05
N MET A 216 43.37 5.25 18.91
CA MET A 216 44.61 4.79 18.28
C MET A 216 45.49 5.97 17.85
N MET A 217 44.90 7.06 17.35
CA MET A 217 45.63 8.28 17.00
C MET A 217 46.30 8.93 18.22
N ASN A 218 45.59 8.97 19.37
CA ASN A 218 46.16 9.48 20.61
C ASN A 218 47.30 8.59 21.13
N GLU A 219 47.16 7.26 21.07
CA GLU A 219 48.23 6.31 21.45
C GLU A 219 49.48 6.46 20.55
N ILE A 220 49.30 6.63 19.24
CA ILE A 220 50.41 6.90 18.31
C ILE A 220 51.09 8.24 18.65
N GLN A 221 50.33 9.25 19.05
CA GLN A 221 50.88 10.55 19.43
C GLN A 221 51.72 10.44 20.71
N GLU A 222 51.22 9.74 21.74
CA GLU A 222 51.97 9.46 22.98
C GLU A 222 53.26 8.69 22.71
N LEU A 223 53.22 7.64 21.90
CA LEU A 223 54.41 6.84 21.53
C LEU A 223 55.45 7.67 20.79
N ASN A 224 55.04 8.57 19.89
CA ASN A 224 55.96 9.48 19.19
C ASN A 224 56.62 10.49 20.13
N GLU A 225 55.92 10.94 21.15
CA GLU A 225 56.46 11.87 22.15
C GLU A 225 57.49 11.18 23.03
N LEU A 226 57.21 9.95 23.48
CA LEU A 226 58.16 9.08 24.19
C LEU A 226 59.40 8.74 23.36
N LEU A 227 59.23 8.48 22.06
CA LEU A 227 60.35 8.20 21.16
C LEU A 227 61.28 9.43 21.05
N LYS A 228 60.71 10.63 20.91
CA LYS A 228 61.49 11.88 20.89
C LYS A 228 62.23 12.13 22.20
N GLU A 229 61.60 11.87 23.35
CA GLU A 229 62.26 11.97 24.66
C GLU A 229 63.44 11.01 24.78
N SER A 230 63.27 9.75 24.32
CA SER A 230 64.35 8.75 24.29
C SER A 230 65.51 9.17 23.37
N GLU A 231 65.21 9.71 22.19
CA GLU A 231 66.23 10.22 21.27
C GLU A 231 67.03 11.38 21.89
N LEU A 232 66.35 12.33 22.55
CA LEU A 232 66.99 13.45 23.24
C LEU A 232 67.85 13.01 24.43
N GLU A 233 67.39 12.02 25.20
CA GLU A 233 68.16 11.45 26.32
C GLU A 233 69.43 10.75 25.82
N GLN A 234 69.35 10.01 24.71
CA GLN A 234 70.54 9.42 24.10
C GLN A 234 71.54 10.47 23.65
N ILE A 235 71.07 11.58 23.05
CA ILE A 235 71.94 12.71 22.68
C ILE A 235 72.63 13.29 23.93
N ARG A 236 71.90 13.53 25.02
CA ARG A 236 72.46 14.08 26.27
C ARG A 236 73.52 13.16 26.89
N LEU A 237 73.23 11.86 26.96
CA LEU A 237 74.18 10.87 27.48
C LEU A 237 75.45 10.78 26.62
N ASN A 238 75.31 10.88 25.31
CA ASN A 238 76.44 10.89 24.39
C ASN A 238 77.31 12.14 24.56
N GLU A 239 76.69 13.32 24.75
CA GLU A 239 77.39 14.57 25.06
C GLU A 239 78.11 14.51 26.42
N GLU A 240 77.49 13.92 27.44
CA GLU A 240 78.11 13.71 28.76
C GLU A 240 79.30 12.73 28.71
N CYS A 241 79.21 11.65 27.95
CA CYS A 241 80.33 10.73 27.72
C CYS A 241 81.49 11.44 27.00
N LYS A 242 81.18 12.24 25.98
CA LYS A 242 82.16 13.01 25.22
C LYS A 242 82.88 14.08 26.07
N CYS A 243 82.20 14.68 27.05
CA CYS A 243 82.81 15.64 27.98
C CYS A 243 83.73 14.96 29.02
N LYS A 244 83.44 13.71 29.42
CA LYS A 244 84.28 12.96 30.36
C LYS A 244 85.61 12.53 29.73
N GLU A 245 85.61 12.18 28.44
CA GLU A 245 86.82 11.84 27.69
C GLU A 245 87.80 13.02 27.57
N LEU A 246 87.29 14.24 27.35
CA LEU A 246 88.12 15.47 27.27
C LEU A 246 88.72 15.92 28.61
N SER A 247 88.26 15.38 29.74
CA SER A 247 88.76 15.70 31.09
C SER A 247 89.82 14.74 31.63
N SER A 248 90.12 13.65 30.91
CA SER A 248 91.09 12.62 31.34
C SER A 248 92.43 12.64 30.57
N ASP A 249 92.57 13.48 29.54
CA ASP A 249 93.84 13.65 28.82
C ASP A 249 94.72 14.70 29.49
N ASN A 250 95.36 14.33 30.60
CA ASN A 250 96.61 14.92 31.08
C ASN A 250 97.31 13.99 32.09
N ASN A 251 97.88 12.85 31.65
CA ASN A 251 99.26 12.44 31.99
C ASN A 251 99.74 11.13 31.32
N CYS A 252 100.73 11.26 30.44
CA CYS A 252 102.05 10.59 30.42
C CYS A 252 102.22 9.09 30.82
N LYS A 253 102.52 8.27 29.81
CA LYS A 253 103.61 7.26 29.66
C LYS A 253 103.61 5.88 30.34
N GLN A 254 103.86 4.91 29.44
CA GLN A 254 104.72 3.70 29.49
C GLN A 254 104.17 2.32 29.93
N ASP A 255 104.22 1.42 28.92
CA ASP A 255 104.68 0.03 28.88
C ASP A 255 103.91 -1.13 29.58
N ASP A 256 103.88 -2.25 28.82
CA ASP A 256 103.59 -3.66 29.12
C ASP A 256 102.15 -4.25 28.92
N GLU A 257 102.06 -5.20 27.97
CA GLU A 257 101.02 -6.25 27.77
C GLU A 257 100.85 -7.16 29.03
N PRO A 258 99.79 -8.01 29.22
CA PRO A 258 98.98 -8.70 28.19
C PRO A 258 97.46 -8.93 28.45
N ASN A 259 96.73 -9.26 27.38
CA ASN A 259 95.61 -10.24 27.27
C ASN A 259 94.33 -10.11 28.14
N ALA A 260 93.17 -9.81 27.52
CA ALA A 260 91.90 -10.58 27.63
C ALA A 260 90.67 -9.82 27.06
N SER A 261 90.00 -10.46 26.09
CA SER A 261 88.56 -10.35 25.73
C SER A 261 87.91 -8.95 25.54
N LYS A 262 87.47 -8.67 24.31
CA LYS A 262 86.03 -8.79 23.96
C LYS A 262 85.84 -8.58 22.46
N GLU A 263 84.91 -9.39 21.94
CA GLU A 263 84.49 -9.49 20.56
C GLU A 263 84.02 -8.15 19.98
N GLU A 264 84.47 -7.89 18.75
CA GLU A 264 83.79 -7.05 17.79
C GLU A 264 82.40 -7.63 17.51
N ILE A 265 81.33 -6.93 17.89
CA ILE A 265 80.05 -7.00 17.20
C ILE A 265 79.53 -5.57 17.07
N ASP A 266 79.62 -5.06 15.85
CA ASP A 266 78.95 -3.87 15.37
C ASP A 266 77.43 -4.06 15.49
N SER A 267 76.82 -3.33 16.43
CA SER A 267 75.40 -3.37 16.78
C SER A 267 74.58 -2.23 16.15
N GLU A 268 75.18 -1.38 15.32
CA GLU A 268 74.51 -0.17 14.79
C GLU A 268 73.60 -0.46 13.58
N GLU A 269 73.84 -1.51 12.79
CA GLU A 269 73.05 -1.79 11.58
C GLU A 269 71.84 -2.73 11.76
N THR A 270 71.76 -3.52 12.83
CA THR A 270 70.66 -4.50 13.00
C THR A 270 69.44 -3.92 13.73
N VAL A 271 69.61 -2.91 14.59
CA VAL A 271 68.49 -2.26 15.33
C VAL A 271 67.64 -1.35 14.44
N THR A 272 68.25 -0.77 13.39
CA THR A 272 67.58 0.14 12.45
C THR A 272 66.62 -0.58 11.49
N THR A 273 66.87 -1.85 11.15
CA THR A 273 66.03 -2.65 10.23
C THR A 273 64.74 -3.16 10.89
N VAL A 274 64.76 -3.48 12.18
CA VAL A 274 63.58 -3.93 12.95
C VAL A 274 62.63 -2.76 13.24
N ALA A 275 63.16 -1.58 13.61
CA ALA A 275 62.35 -0.38 13.84
C ALA A 275 61.66 0.14 12.57
N ALA A 276 62.30 0.00 11.40
CA ALA A 276 61.71 0.34 10.10
C ALA A 276 60.63 -0.65 9.64
N LEU A 277 60.81 -1.96 9.91
CA LEU A 277 59.81 -2.99 9.65
C LEU A 277 58.58 -2.85 10.57
N GLN A 278 58.75 -2.43 11.82
CA GLN A 278 57.65 -2.11 12.76
C GLN A 278 56.77 -0.96 12.22
N LYS A 279 57.42 0.09 11.68
CA LYS A 279 56.77 1.24 11.04
C LYS A 279 56.00 0.88 9.76
N LEU A 280 56.46 -0.13 9.01
CA LEU A 280 55.78 -0.63 7.81
C LEU A 280 54.54 -1.48 8.14
N VAL A 281 54.52 -2.18 9.29
CA VAL A 281 53.34 -2.92 9.77
C VAL A 281 52.26 -1.96 10.29
N GLU A 282 52.63 -0.92 11.04
CA GLU A 282 51.71 0.16 11.46
C GLU A 282 51.05 0.89 10.26
N ILE A 283 51.81 1.16 9.19
CA ILE A 283 51.26 1.79 7.97
C ILE A 283 50.27 0.86 7.24
N VAL A 284 50.46 -0.46 7.31
CA VAL A 284 49.56 -1.45 6.71
C VAL A 284 48.27 -1.59 7.54
N GLU A 285 48.33 -1.51 8.87
CA GLU A 285 47.15 -1.48 9.76
C GLU A 285 46.36 -0.16 9.67
N ILE A 286 47.04 0.99 9.52
CA ILE A 286 46.40 2.31 9.34
C ILE A 286 45.71 2.45 7.98
N LYS A 287 46.28 1.84 6.92
CA LYS A 287 45.65 1.76 5.59
C LYS A 287 44.51 0.73 5.50
N TRP A 288 44.42 -0.20 6.45
CA TRP A 288 43.48 -1.33 6.36
C TRP A 288 42.01 -0.91 6.49
N ASN A 289 41.66 0.20 7.14
CA ASN A 289 40.23 0.55 7.33
C ASN A 289 39.76 1.88 6.71
N GLU A 290 40.62 2.69 6.09
CA GLU A 290 40.16 3.92 5.44
C GLU A 290 39.24 3.61 4.24
N GLN A 291 39.57 2.56 3.48
CA GLN A 291 38.75 2.08 2.37
C GLN A 291 37.41 1.48 2.86
N GLU A 292 37.39 0.77 3.99
CA GLU A 292 36.15 0.22 4.56
C GLU A 292 35.23 1.32 5.11
N MET A 293 35.80 2.34 5.77
CA MET A 293 35.08 3.51 6.25
C MET A 293 34.53 4.36 5.11
N GLU A 294 35.31 4.55 4.03
CA GLU A 294 34.84 5.24 2.84
C GLU A 294 33.74 4.45 2.12
N ASN A 295 33.88 3.13 2.01
CA ASN A 295 32.82 2.27 1.49
C ASN A 295 31.55 2.34 2.35
N MET A 296 31.66 2.40 3.68
CA MET A 296 30.51 2.59 4.57
C MET A 296 29.86 3.96 4.41
N ARG A 297 30.66 5.04 4.27
CA ARG A 297 30.16 6.40 4.02
C ARG A 297 29.41 6.48 2.69
N GLU A 298 29.97 5.90 1.63
CA GLU A 298 29.33 5.86 0.32
C GLU A 298 28.01 5.04 0.38
N GLN A 299 27.99 3.92 1.10
CA GLN A 299 26.75 3.15 1.32
C GLN A 299 25.68 3.92 2.11
N LEU A 300 26.08 4.71 3.11
CA LEU A 300 25.16 5.58 3.85
C LEU A 300 24.61 6.68 2.95
N LYS A 301 25.45 7.28 2.11
CA LYS A 301 25.06 8.33 1.17
C LYS A 301 24.04 7.83 0.14
N VAL A 302 24.29 6.67 -0.47
CA VAL A 302 23.35 6.03 -1.41
C VAL A 302 22.01 5.69 -0.73
N ARG A 303 22.04 5.23 0.52
CA ARG A 303 20.81 4.95 1.28
C ARG A 303 20.06 6.23 1.64
N ASP A 304 20.76 7.28 2.03
CA ASP A 304 20.16 8.58 2.34
C ASP A 304 19.53 9.20 1.09
N GLU A 305 20.22 9.17 -0.05
CA GLU A 305 19.67 9.59 -1.35
C GLU A 305 18.39 8.79 -1.68
N LYS A 306 18.41 7.46 -1.52
CA LYS A 306 17.23 6.62 -1.77
C LYS A 306 16.06 6.90 -0.81
N ILE A 307 16.35 7.17 0.48
CA ILE A 307 15.32 7.56 1.45
C ILE A 307 14.73 8.91 1.07
N THR A 308 15.56 9.87 0.65
CA THR A 308 15.08 11.18 0.21
C THR A 308 14.22 11.08 -1.05
N ASP A 309 14.62 10.25 -2.02
CA ASP A 309 13.83 10.04 -3.24
C ASP A 309 12.46 9.43 -2.93
N LEU A 310 12.41 8.40 -2.08
CA LEU A 310 11.15 7.79 -1.64
C LEU A 310 10.26 8.77 -0.87
N ALA A 311 10.86 9.63 -0.03
CA ALA A 311 10.12 10.66 0.70
C ALA A 311 9.52 11.71 -0.25
N LEU A 312 10.29 12.17 -1.25
CA LEU A 312 9.83 13.11 -2.28
C LEU A 312 8.72 12.51 -3.14
N GLU A 313 8.84 11.23 -3.51
CA GLU A 313 7.78 10.52 -4.22
C GLU A 313 6.51 10.40 -3.38
N ALA A 314 6.63 10.04 -2.10
CA ALA A 314 5.49 9.96 -1.19
C ALA A 314 4.79 11.32 -1.04
N GLU A 315 5.53 12.42 -0.87
CA GLU A 315 4.98 13.77 -0.79
C GLU A 315 4.25 14.17 -2.08
N LYS A 316 4.79 13.81 -3.24
CA LYS A 316 4.15 14.04 -4.54
C LYS A 316 2.83 13.28 -4.67
N TYR A 317 2.79 11.99 -4.29
CA TYR A 317 1.56 11.20 -4.31
C TYR A 317 0.52 11.75 -3.33
N GLN A 318 0.93 12.13 -2.11
CA GLN A 318 0.04 12.77 -1.13
C GLN A 318 -0.58 14.05 -1.69
N SER A 319 0.23 14.90 -2.32
CA SER A 319 -0.21 16.15 -2.93
C SER A 319 -1.24 15.91 -4.05
N GLN A 320 -1.01 14.92 -4.92
CA GLN A 320 -1.95 14.57 -5.99
C GLN A 320 -3.30 14.08 -5.46
N ILE A 321 -3.29 13.29 -4.38
CA ILE A 321 -4.53 12.79 -3.77
C ILE A 321 -5.31 13.94 -3.13
N ILE A 322 -4.63 14.82 -2.38
CA ILE A 322 -5.25 16.00 -1.77
C ILE A 322 -5.86 16.90 -2.84
N GLU A 323 -5.15 17.17 -3.94
CA GLU A 323 -5.67 17.98 -5.05
C GLU A 323 -6.93 17.35 -5.68
N THR A 324 -6.96 16.02 -5.80
CA THR A 324 -8.12 15.30 -6.32
C THR A 324 -9.32 15.40 -5.38
N LEU A 325 -9.10 15.28 -4.07
CA LEU A 325 -10.17 15.51 -3.08
C LEU A 325 -10.70 16.95 -3.12
N ASP A 326 -9.80 17.92 -3.27
CA ASP A 326 -10.15 19.35 -3.40
C ASP A 326 -10.90 19.65 -4.71
N ARG A 327 -10.81 18.81 -5.75
CA ARG A 327 -11.63 18.98 -6.97
C ARG A 327 -12.98 18.29 -6.87
N GLU A 328 -12.99 17.04 -6.42
CA GLU A 328 -14.15 16.15 -6.59
C GLU A 328 -15.06 16.07 -5.36
N MET A 329 -14.55 16.40 -4.16
CA MET A 329 -15.23 16.12 -2.88
C MET A 329 -15.45 17.36 -2.02
N LEU A 330 -15.54 18.55 -2.63
CA LEU A 330 -15.83 19.79 -1.92
C LEU A 330 -17.34 20.06 -1.76
N CYS A 331 -17.70 20.55 -0.58
CA CYS A 331 -19.02 21.13 -0.34
C CYS A 331 -19.05 22.56 -0.86
N SER A 332 -19.87 22.85 -1.87
CA SER A 332 -19.95 24.20 -2.48
C SER A 332 -20.54 25.30 -1.58
N ILE A 333 -21.02 24.97 -0.37
CA ILE A 333 -21.48 25.95 0.61
C ILE A 333 -20.31 26.47 1.46
N CYS A 334 -19.44 25.57 1.95
CA CYS A 334 -18.32 25.94 2.83
C CYS A 334 -16.97 25.98 2.11
N ASN A 335 -16.88 25.43 0.90
CA ASN A 335 -15.67 25.23 0.10
C ASN A 335 -14.59 24.45 0.87
N ASP A 336 -15.03 23.40 1.55
CA ASP A 336 -14.20 22.49 2.33
C ASP A 336 -14.60 21.06 1.97
N ILE A 337 -13.71 20.09 2.19
CA ILE A 337 -13.97 18.69 1.90
C ILE A 337 -15.22 18.25 2.68
N ILE A 338 -16.10 17.50 2.00
CA ILE A 338 -17.39 17.12 2.56
C ILE A 338 -17.19 16.35 3.87
N TYR A 339 -17.95 16.78 4.88
CA TYR A 339 -18.00 16.17 6.19
C TYR A 339 -19.46 15.95 6.58
N GLU A 340 -19.79 14.71 6.93
CA GLU A 340 -21.16 14.19 7.05
C GLU A 340 -21.96 14.42 5.76
N ALA A 341 -21.56 13.75 4.69
CA ALA A 341 -22.17 13.86 3.38
C ALA A 341 -23.69 13.68 3.44
N THR A 342 -24.41 14.59 2.80
CA THR A 342 -25.85 14.54 2.60
C THR A 342 -26.16 14.82 1.13
N ALA A 343 -26.64 13.79 0.44
CA ALA A 343 -27.04 13.84 -0.95
C ALA A 343 -28.53 14.17 -1.08
N LEU A 344 -28.87 15.04 -2.03
CA LEU A 344 -30.24 15.43 -2.32
C LEU A 344 -30.87 14.56 -3.42
N ASN A 345 -32.19 14.65 -3.61
CA ASN A 345 -32.90 14.04 -4.74
C ASN A 345 -32.36 14.45 -6.12
N CYS A 346 -31.70 15.60 -6.22
CA CYS A 346 -31.02 16.06 -7.44
C CYS A 346 -29.56 15.60 -7.56
N ARG A 347 -29.12 14.67 -6.69
CA ARG A 347 -27.77 14.06 -6.62
C ARG A 347 -26.61 14.97 -6.22
N HIS A 348 -26.84 16.27 -5.99
CA HIS A 348 -25.83 17.14 -5.38
C HIS A 348 -25.63 16.80 -3.90
N THR A 349 -24.38 16.79 -3.47
CA THR A 349 -23.96 16.39 -2.12
C THR A 349 -23.32 17.56 -1.38
N PHE A 350 -23.66 17.70 -0.10
CA PHE A 350 -23.15 18.77 0.76
C PHE A 350 -22.82 18.23 2.14
N CYS A 351 -22.09 19.01 2.92
CA CYS A 351 -22.00 18.83 4.36
C CYS A 351 -23.38 18.91 5.02
N ARG A 352 -23.72 17.96 5.91
CA ARG A 352 -24.98 17.93 6.66
C ARG A 352 -25.28 19.26 7.35
N PHE A 353 -24.32 19.76 8.12
CA PHE A 353 -24.43 21.05 8.82
C PHE A 353 -24.74 22.20 7.85
N CYS A 354 -24.00 22.29 6.74
CA CYS A 354 -24.17 23.35 5.75
C CYS A 354 -25.55 23.31 5.09
N LEU A 355 -26.04 22.11 4.77
CA LEU A 355 -27.37 21.94 4.18
C LEU A 355 -28.48 22.32 5.18
N ILE A 356 -28.34 21.96 6.46
CA ILE A 356 -29.29 22.35 7.51
C ILE A 356 -29.37 23.88 7.62
N GLU A 357 -28.23 24.58 7.66
CA GLU A 357 -28.21 26.04 7.71
C GLU A 357 -28.80 26.69 6.46
N TRP A 358 -28.53 26.13 5.27
CA TRP A 358 -29.11 26.60 4.02
C TRP A 358 -30.64 26.48 4.00
N LYS A 359 -31.15 25.32 4.45
CA LYS A 359 -32.59 25.01 4.49
C LYS A 359 -33.40 25.95 5.39
N LYS A 360 -32.78 26.59 6.38
CA LYS A 360 -33.43 27.65 7.18
C LYS A 360 -33.85 28.85 6.33
N LYS A 361 -33.15 29.10 5.23
CA LYS A 361 -33.41 30.22 4.31
C LYS A 361 -34.19 29.77 3.08
N LYS A 362 -33.77 28.68 2.45
CA LYS A 362 -34.31 28.21 1.17
C LYS A 362 -34.39 26.69 1.11
N LYS A 363 -35.56 26.15 0.74
CA LYS A 363 -35.78 24.70 0.58
C LYS A 363 -35.50 24.20 -0.85
N GLU A 364 -34.43 24.72 -1.45
CA GLU A 364 -33.97 24.39 -2.81
C GLU A 364 -32.49 24.03 -2.80
N CYS A 365 -32.04 23.21 -3.75
CA CYS A 365 -30.64 22.84 -3.89
C CYS A 365 -29.76 24.10 -4.11
N PRO A 366 -28.67 24.29 -3.35
CA PRO A 366 -27.75 25.43 -3.55
C PRO A 366 -27.14 25.52 -4.95
N VAL A 367 -27.00 24.38 -5.65
CA VAL A 367 -26.35 24.31 -6.96
C VAL A 367 -27.37 24.45 -8.10
N CYS A 368 -28.34 23.53 -8.20
CA CYS A 368 -29.28 23.50 -9.32
C CYS A 368 -30.67 24.08 -9.02
N ARG A 369 -30.92 24.54 -7.80
CA ARG A 369 -32.21 25.14 -7.35
C ARG A 369 -33.42 24.20 -7.42
N THR A 370 -33.22 22.91 -7.68
CA THR A 370 -34.29 21.90 -7.57
C THR A 370 -34.82 21.86 -6.14
N LYS A 371 -36.16 21.81 -5.97
CA LYS A 371 -36.80 21.66 -4.66
C LYS A 371 -36.30 20.40 -3.96
N ILE A 372 -35.96 20.55 -2.69
CA ILE A 372 -35.47 19.46 -1.85
C ILE A 372 -36.67 18.60 -1.43
N LYS A 373 -36.68 17.34 -1.86
CA LYS A 373 -37.71 16.34 -1.53
C LYS A 373 -37.19 15.25 -0.60
N THR A 374 -35.99 14.75 -0.88
CA THR A 374 -35.35 13.68 -0.11
C THR A 374 -33.90 14.03 0.18
N GLU A 375 -33.42 13.52 1.31
CA GLU A 375 -32.05 13.65 1.81
C GLU A 375 -31.57 12.25 2.21
N THR A 376 -30.40 11.86 1.71
CA THR A 376 -29.81 10.56 1.98
C THR A 376 -28.38 10.75 2.45
N ARG A 377 -27.93 9.95 3.43
CA ARG A 377 -26.55 9.98 3.93
C ARG A 377 -25.74 8.86 3.28
N PRO A 378 -24.94 9.13 2.23
CA PRO A 378 -24.05 8.14 1.65
C PRO A 378 -22.85 7.90 2.58
N LEU A 379 -22.98 6.95 3.52
CA LEU A 379 -21.95 6.63 4.51
C LEU A 379 -20.60 6.23 3.87
N VAL A 380 -20.64 5.69 2.65
CA VAL A 380 -19.43 5.33 1.88
C VAL A 380 -18.54 6.55 1.61
N ILE A 381 -19.12 7.74 1.37
CA ILE A 381 -18.34 8.96 1.11
C ILE A 381 -17.63 9.38 2.40
N ASP A 382 -18.36 9.40 3.53
CA ASP A 382 -17.80 9.75 4.83
C ASP A 382 -16.66 8.77 5.21
N SER A 383 -16.91 7.47 5.13
CA SER A 383 -15.93 6.43 5.46
C SER A 383 -14.70 6.46 4.54
N PHE A 384 -14.89 6.72 3.25
CA PHE A 384 -13.81 6.81 2.29
C PHE A 384 -12.88 7.99 2.59
N ILE A 385 -13.46 9.17 2.81
CA ILE A 385 -12.67 10.37 3.12
C ILE A 385 -11.99 10.23 4.50
N ASP A 386 -12.65 9.64 5.50
CA ASP A 386 -12.05 9.36 6.80
C ASP A 386 -10.81 8.46 6.67
N LYS A 387 -10.95 7.33 5.95
CA LYS A 387 -9.82 6.41 5.71
C LYS A 387 -8.68 7.09 4.97
N LEU A 388 -8.98 7.85 3.91
CA LEU A 388 -7.95 8.60 3.19
C LEU A 388 -7.23 9.62 4.06
N ALA A 389 -7.98 10.35 4.90
CA ALA A 389 -7.38 11.30 5.84
C ALA A 389 -6.49 10.59 6.86
N ASP A 390 -6.89 9.41 7.35
CA ASP A 390 -6.07 8.62 8.25
C ASP A 390 -4.80 8.06 7.58
N THR A 391 -4.90 7.63 6.32
CA THR A 391 -3.77 7.09 5.54
C THR A 391 -2.77 8.17 5.14
N ILE A 392 -3.24 9.33 4.67
CA ILE A 392 -2.39 10.43 4.22
C ILE A 392 -1.84 11.23 5.41
N GLY A 393 -2.64 11.39 6.46
CA GLY A 393 -2.27 12.18 7.63
C GLY A 393 -2.14 13.68 7.30
N GLY A 394 -1.15 14.31 7.94
CA GLY A 394 -0.80 15.71 7.68
C GLY A 394 -1.93 16.72 7.89
N GLU A 395 -1.94 17.75 7.05
CA GLU A 395 -2.93 18.85 7.11
C GLU A 395 -4.36 18.35 6.89
N LEU A 396 -4.56 17.36 6.01
CA LEU A 396 -5.89 16.81 5.70
C LEU A 396 -6.55 16.21 6.96
N LYS A 397 -5.82 15.40 7.71
CA LYS A 397 -6.32 14.78 8.95
C LYS A 397 -6.60 15.83 10.02
N THR A 398 -5.67 16.75 10.23
CA THR A 398 -5.81 17.85 11.20
C THR A 398 -7.04 18.70 10.89
N ARG A 399 -7.19 19.14 9.64
CA ARG A 399 -8.34 19.95 9.20
C ARG A 399 -9.67 19.22 9.41
N ARG A 400 -9.71 17.92 9.16
CA ARG A 400 -10.91 17.10 9.33
C ARG A 400 -11.34 16.99 10.79
N LEU A 401 -10.37 16.90 11.72
CA LEU A 401 -10.63 16.93 13.16
C LEU A 401 -11.14 18.31 13.62
N GLU A 402 -10.52 19.40 13.15
CA GLU A 402 -11.00 20.76 13.44
C GLU A 402 -12.46 20.95 13.02
N VAL A 403 -12.81 20.51 11.80
CA VAL A 403 -14.19 20.62 11.29
C VAL A 403 -15.17 19.81 12.14
N LYS A 404 -14.75 18.64 12.62
CA LYS A 404 -15.55 17.80 13.54
C LYS A 404 -15.79 18.52 14.87
N GLU A 405 -14.75 19.08 15.47
CA GLU A 405 -14.86 19.83 16.73
C GLU A 405 -15.73 21.08 16.58
N GLU A 406 -15.50 21.87 15.52
CA GLU A 406 -16.29 23.07 15.24
C GLU A 406 -17.79 22.77 15.11
N ARG A 407 -18.15 21.66 14.45
CA ARG A 407 -19.54 21.30 14.16
C ARG A 407 -20.22 20.60 15.33
N THR A 408 -19.49 19.81 16.12
CA THR A 408 -20.01 19.22 17.35
C THR A 408 -20.28 20.29 18.41
N ALA A 409 -19.44 21.32 18.50
CA ALA A 409 -19.65 22.46 19.40
C ALA A 409 -20.87 23.33 19.03
N LYS A 410 -21.25 23.38 17.75
CA LYS A 410 -22.37 24.19 17.23
C LYS A 410 -23.70 23.43 17.11
N SER A 411 -23.73 22.13 17.40
CA SER A 411 -24.97 21.35 17.37
C SER A 411 -25.93 21.84 18.48
N PRO A 412 -27.20 22.17 18.18
CA PRO A 412 -28.14 22.60 19.21
C PRO A 412 -28.39 21.45 20.16
N ARG A 413 -27.88 21.56 21.41
CA ARG A 413 -28.38 20.73 22.51
C ARG A 413 -29.88 21.02 22.64
N GLY A 414 -30.68 19.95 22.64
CA GLY A 414 -32.10 20.02 23.02
C GLY A 414 -32.24 20.81 24.31
N GLY A 415 -33.22 21.71 24.33
CA GLY A 415 -33.25 22.88 25.21
C GLY A 415 -33.13 22.60 26.71
N SER A 416 -32.34 23.43 27.37
CA SER A 416 -32.72 24.05 28.64
C SER A 416 -32.02 25.41 28.70
N SER A 417 -32.82 26.42 29.00
CA SER A 417 -32.52 27.84 28.97
C SER A 417 -31.60 28.24 30.12
N SER A 418 -30.49 28.92 29.81
CA SER A 418 -30.01 30.02 30.63
C SER A 418 -29.31 31.05 29.75
N SER A 419 -29.83 32.26 29.82
CA SER A 419 -29.39 33.41 29.03
C SER A 419 -28.03 33.88 29.55
N SER A 420 -27.03 33.87 28.68
CA SER A 420 -25.78 34.62 28.89
C SER A 420 -25.31 35.10 27.53
N ARG A 421 -25.68 36.35 27.19
CA ARG A 421 -25.19 37.04 26.00
C ARG A 421 -23.68 37.27 26.15
N ALA A 422 -22.87 36.49 25.44
CA ALA A 422 -21.47 36.81 25.17
C ALA A 422 -21.34 37.55 23.82
N PRO A 423 -20.36 38.43 23.64
CA PRO A 423 -20.36 39.41 22.57
C PRO A 423 -20.08 38.77 21.21
N TYR A 424 -20.82 39.24 20.21
CA TYR A 424 -20.60 38.97 18.80
C TYR A 424 -19.24 39.54 18.37
N ASN A 425 -18.19 38.70 18.35
CA ASN A 425 -16.88 39.11 17.88
C ASN A 425 -16.88 39.14 16.34
N ARG A 426 -16.98 40.35 15.78
CA ARG A 426 -17.11 40.63 14.35
C ARG A 426 -15.75 40.69 13.63
N ASN A 427 -14.67 40.24 14.26
CA ASN A 427 -13.32 40.27 13.73
C ASN A 427 -12.76 38.85 13.52
N ASN A 428 -13.26 38.15 12.50
CA ASN A 428 -12.43 37.11 11.85
C ASN A 428 -12.76 36.93 10.36
N ARG A 429 -13.04 38.05 9.68
CA ARG A 429 -13.24 38.09 8.21
C ARG A 429 -11.94 38.25 7.43
N ASN A 430 -10.79 38.37 8.09
CA ASN A 430 -9.51 38.68 7.44
C ASN A 430 -8.53 37.51 7.30
N ASN A 431 -8.89 36.27 7.65
CA ASN A 431 -8.04 35.11 7.30
C ASN A 431 -8.43 34.41 5.98
N ARG A 432 -9.31 35.04 5.18
CA ARG A 432 -9.54 34.68 3.77
C ARG A 432 -8.80 35.67 2.88
N ARG A 433 -7.52 35.39 2.60
CA ARG A 433 -6.81 35.62 1.32
C ARG A 433 -5.29 35.56 1.55
N THR A 434 -4.78 34.35 1.65
CA THR A 434 -3.52 33.91 1.03
C THR A 434 -3.55 32.39 1.03
N ARG A 435 -4.43 31.80 0.20
CA ARG A 435 -4.13 30.47 -0.36
C ARG A 435 -3.08 30.77 -1.42
N GLY A 436 -1.82 30.85 -0.98
CA GLY A 436 -0.68 30.91 -1.89
C GLY A 436 -0.72 29.69 -2.79
N ASN A 437 -0.21 29.87 -4.00
CA ASN A 437 0.14 28.77 -4.88
C ASN A 437 0.62 27.56 -4.08
N PHE A 438 0.10 26.37 -4.38
CA PHE A 438 0.63 25.08 -3.93
C PHE A 438 1.99 24.76 -4.60
N ASN A 439 2.88 25.74 -4.68
CA ASN A 439 4.26 25.61 -5.13
C ASN A 439 5.12 26.38 -4.14
N THR A 440 5.51 25.69 -3.05
CA THR A 440 6.73 25.84 -2.23
C THR A 440 6.41 25.47 -0.79
N ILE A 441 6.78 24.26 -0.35
CA ILE A 441 7.32 24.05 1.00
C ILE A 441 8.57 23.19 0.87
N SER A 442 9.70 23.89 0.98
CA SER A 442 10.92 23.35 1.56
C SER A 442 10.73 23.31 3.09
N SER A 443 11.33 22.29 3.71
CA SER A 443 11.69 22.20 5.13
C SER A 443 10.68 21.56 6.09
N ALA A 444 10.89 20.27 6.33
CA ALA A 444 10.88 19.68 7.68
C ALA A 444 11.80 18.44 7.75
N MET A 445 13.10 18.62 7.49
CA MET A 445 14.13 17.76 8.09
C MET A 445 14.45 18.32 9.47
N SER A 446 13.63 17.97 10.44
CA SER A 446 13.89 18.22 11.86
C SER A 446 13.22 17.15 12.69
N ILE A 447 13.66 15.90 12.51
CA ILE A 447 13.79 14.90 13.56
C ILE A 447 14.98 14.03 13.14
N LEU A 448 15.85 13.82 14.13
CA LEU A 448 17.12 13.09 14.18
C LEU A 448 17.13 11.76 13.43
#